data_AF-A0A7S4HUZ6-F1
#
_entry.id   AF-A0A7S4HUZ6-F1
#
_cell.length_a   1.000
_cell.length_b   1.000
_cell.length_c   1.000
_cell.angle_alpha   90.00
_cell.angle_beta   90.00
_cell.angle_gamma   90.00
#
_symmetry.space_group_name_H-M   'P 1'
#
loop_
_entity.id
_entity.type
_entity.pdbx_description
1 polymer ?
#
loop_
_entity_poly.entity_id
_entity_poly.type
_entity_poly.pdbx_seq_one_letter_code
_entity_poly.pdbx_strand_id
1 'polypeptide(L)'
;RMMVTRKQGFVAAQRLSRINNLVYACTLCPLLCALSAHALVEQYMVSENVDVIWCRNELHSSNAAIVVHLFYYSKMWEFLDLILVSLSGGELSYQFKVHHWTTLSVVWVSMQGNMGNLLITCFVNSFHHIFMYLYFGGVSSAKNILLFTGTAQLVLGILCSIASLYSRVLTNSPCNGTIPSECYISFMY
;
A
#
# COMPACT_ATOMS: atom_id res chain seq x y z
N ARG A 1 -34.40 -5.82 -21.30
CA ARG A 1 -33.43 -6.59 -20.48
C ARG A 1 -32.29 -7.02 -21.39
N MET A 2 -31.17 -6.30 -21.42
CA MET A 2 -29.99 -6.74 -22.17
C MET A 2 -29.35 -7.92 -21.42
N MET A 3 -29.22 -9.07 -22.07
CA MET A 3 -28.44 -10.20 -21.57
C MET A 3 -26.97 -9.77 -21.57
N VAL A 4 -26.42 -9.47 -20.39
CA VAL A 4 -24.97 -9.37 -20.21
C VAL A 4 -24.45 -10.80 -20.28
N THR A 5 -23.84 -11.16 -21.40
CA THR A 5 -23.14 -12.43 -21.55
C THR A 5 -21.91 -12.41 -20.63
N ARG A 6 -21.99 -13.17 -19.53
CA ARG A 6 -20.88 -13.33 -18.59
C ARG A 6 -19.71 -13.95 -19.35
N LYS A 7 -18.60 -13.22 -19.52
CA LYS A 7 -17.39 -13.76 -20.17
C LYS A 7 -16.93 -15.01 -19.40
N GLN A 8 -16.92 -16.17 -20.06
CA GLN A 8 -16.29 -17.36 -19.50
C GLN A 8 -14.77 -17.14 -19.52
N GLY A 9 -14.17 -17.02 -18.34
CA GLY A 9 -12.73 -16.87 -18.22
C GLY A 9 -12.00 -18.22 -18.17
N PHE A 10 -10.67 -18.16 -18.23
CA PHE A 10 -9.83 -19.35 -18.20
C PHE A 10 -9.76 -19.94 -16.79
N VAL A 11 -10.09 -21.24 -16.66
CA VAL A 11 -10.00 -21.97 -15.38
C VAL A 11 -8.57 -21.96 -14.82
N ALA A 12 -7.56 -22.04 -15.70
CA ALA A 12 -6.16 -21.93 -15.30
C ALA A 12 -5.85 -20.58 -14.64
N ALA A 13 -6.36 -19.47 -15.20
CA ALA A 13 -6.18 -18.14 -14.62
C ALA A 13 -6.86 -17.99 -13.25
N GLN A 14 -8.03 -18.61 -13.05
CA GLN A 14 -8.70 -18.65 -11.74
C GLN A 14 -7.86 -19.37 -10.69
N ARG A 15 -7.27 -20.52 -11.05
CA ARG A 15 -6.38 -21.27 -10.15
C ARG A 15 -5.11 -20.49 -9.84
N LEU A 16 -4.48 -19.92 -10.86
CA LEU A 16 -3.28 -19.09 -10.69
C LEU A 16 -3.56 -17.86 -9.82
N SER A 17 -4.70 -17.17 -10.02
CA SER A 17 -5.11 -16.05 -9.17
C SER A 17 -5.23 -16.45 -7.71
N ARG A 18 -5.89 -17.57 -7.40
CA ARG A 18 -5.99 -18.06 -6.02
C ARG A 18 -4.63 -18.39 -5.40
N ILE A 19 -3.77 -19.08 -6.15
CA ILE A 19 -2.42 -19.42 -5.68
C ILE A 19 -1.60 -18.15 -5.46
N ASN A 20 -1.60 -17.21 -6.40
CA ASN A 20 -0.94 -15.91 -6.29
C ASN A 20 -1.38 -15.18 -5.01
N ASN A 21 -2.69 -15.08 -4.81
CA ASN A 21 -3.26 -14.41 -3.64
C ASN A 21 -2.83 -15.10 -2.33
N LEU A 22 -2.87 -16.43 -2.25
CA LEU A 22 -2.45 -17.15 -1.04
C LEU A 22 -0.94 -17.00 -0.77
N VAL A 23 -0.11 -17.07 -1.81
CA VAL A 23 1.34 -16.82 -1.67
C VAL A 23 1.55 -15.40 -1.14
N TYR A 24 0.94 -14.41 -1.78
CA TYR A 24 1.10 -13.01 -1.41
C TYR A 24 0.63 -12.74 0.03
N ALA A 25 -0.50 -13.33 0.44
CA ALA A 25 -1.07 -13.18 1.76
C ALA A 25 -0.27 -13.85 2.88
N CYS A 26 0.36 -15.00 2.58
CA CYS A 26 1.05 -15.81 3.58
C CYS A 26 2.57 -15.53 3.64
N THR A 27 3.16 -14.92 2.61
CA THR A 27 4.62 -14.70 2.56
C THR A 27 4.98 -13.22 2.41
N LEU A 28 4.64 -12.62 1.25
CA LEU A 28 5.10 -11.27 0.89
C LEU A 28 4.51 -10.19 1.81
N CYS A 29 3.19 -10.19 2.01
CA CYS A 29 2.55 -9.19 2.87
C CYS A 29 2.96 -9.30 4.35
N PRO A 30 2.98 -10.49 4.99
CA PRO A 30 3.43 -10.62 6.37
C PRO A 30 4.89 -10.22 6.55
N LEU A 31 5.77 -10.60 5.62
CA LEU A 31 7.18 -10.19 5.66
C LEU A 31 7.30 -8.67 5.58
N LEU A 32 6.62 -8.04 4.61
CA LEU A 32 6.69 -6.59 4.43
C LEU A 32 6.06 -5.82 5.60
N CYS A 33 4.97 -6.34 6.15
CA CYS A 33 4.35 -5.83 7.37
C CYS A 33 5.30 -5.91 8.57
N ALA A 34 6.00 -7.03 8.75
CA ALA A 34 6.96 -7.21 9.85
C ALA A 34 8.19 -6.29 9.69
N LEU A 35 8.74 -6.20 8.48
CA LEU A 35 9.90 -5.35 8.20
C LEU A 35 9.58 -3.86 8.34
N SER A 36 8.39 -3.43 7.89
CA SER A 36 7.93 -2.04 8.07
C SER A 36 7.65 -1.71 9.53
N ALA A 37 7.03 -2.63 10.29
CA ALA A 37 6.87 -2.47 11.74
C ALA A 37 8.22 -2.35 12.45
N HIS A 38 9.18 -3.23 12.12
CA HIS A 38 10.52 -3.18 12.69
C HIS A 38 11.21 -1.84 12.40
N ALA A 39 11.18 -1.38 11.14
CA ALA A 39 11.78 -0.11 10.77
C ALA A 39 11.08 1.10 11.42
N LEU A 40 9.78 1.04 11.69
CA LEU A 40 9.06 2.09 12.45
C LEU A 40 9.49 2.10 13.92
N VAL A 41 9.63 0.92 14.54
CA VAL A 41 10.09 0.80 15.93
C VAL A 41 11.53 1.30 16.06
N GLU A 42 12.44 0.90 15.16
CA GLU A 42 13.82 1.40 15.14
C GLU A 42 13.85 2.94 15.11
N GLN A 43 13.00 3.56 14.31
CA GLN A 43 12.94 5.01 14.19
C GLN A 43 12.37 5.70 15.40
N TYR A 44 11.31 5.12 15.98
CA TYR A 44 10.74 5.61 17.22
C TYR A 44 11.76 5.56 18.36
N MET A 45 12.51 4.46 18.48
CA MET A 45 13.54 4.30 19.51
C MET A 45 14.71 5.27 19.35
N VAL A 46 15.06 5.66 18.12
CA VAL A 46 16.14 6.64 17.86
C VAL A 46 15.66 8.08 18.07
N SER A 47 14.42 8.39 17.68
CA SER A 47 13.91 9.75 17.71
C SER A 47 13.31 10.15 19.06
N GLU A 48 12.80 9.19 19.84
CA GLU A 48 11.95 9.40 21.02
C GLU A 48 10.74 10.35 20.78
N ASN A 49 10.37 10.56 19.51
CA ASN A 49 9.27 11.44 19.11
C ASN A 49 8.33 10.70 18.17
N VAL A 50 7.02 10.83 18.42
CA VAL A 50 5.94 10.26 17.62
C VAL A 50 5.87 10.90 16.23
N ASP A 51 6.34 12.14 16.08
CA ASP A 51 6.37 12.85 14.80
C ASP A 51 7.07 12.07 13.70
N VAL A 52 8.00 11.15 14.07
CA VAL A 52 8.73 10.28 13.14
C VAL A 52 7.83 9.41 12.24
N ILE A 53 6.57 9.21 12.64
CA ILE A 53 5.55 8.48 11.88
C ILE A 53 5.17 9.23 10.60
N TRP A 54 5.09 10.57 10.63
CA TRP A 54 4.68 11.40 9.48
C TRP A 54 5.75 12.38 8.99
N CYS A 55 6.74 12.69 9.82
CA CYS A 55 7.81 13.65 9.58
C CYS A 55 9.15 12.99 9.88
N ARG A 56 9.94 12.74 8.84
CA ARG A 56 11.27 12.13 8.99
C ARG A 56 12.33 13.06 8.44
N ASN A 57 13.37 13.37 9.22
CA ASN A 57 14.42 14.31 8.80
C ASN A 57 15.52 13.67 7.96
N GLU A 58 15.79 12.36 8.10
CA GLU A 58 16.66 11.58 7.20
C GLU A 58 16.24 10.11 7.15
N LEU A 59 16.33 9.49 5.97
CA LEU A 59 16.15 8.04 5.81
C LEU A 59 17.47 7.34 6.23
N HIS A 60 17.88 7.56 7.48
CA HIS A 60 19.22 7.20 7.95
C HIS A 60 19.45 5.69 8.12
N SER A 61 18.40 4.87 8.27
CA SER A 61 18.57 3.42 8.33
C SER A 61 18.49 2.81 6.93
N SER A 62 19.54 2.08 6.54
CA SER A 62 19.55 1.23 5.34
C SER A 62 18.31 0.33 5.28
N ASN A 63 17.82 -0.13 6.44
CA ASN A 63 16.63 -0.96 6.59
C ASN A 63 15.36 -0.26 6.06
N ALA A 64 15.10 1.00 6.44
CA ALA A 64 13.90 1.70 5.99
C ALA A 64 13.91 1.93 4.48
N ALA A 65 15.09 2.21 3.89
CA ALA A 65 15.23 2.34 2.44
C ALA A 65 14.91 1.03 1.73
N ILE A 66 15.45 -0.09 2.23
CA ILE A 66 15.20 -1.42 1.68
C ILE A 66 13.71 -1.75 1.74
N VAL A 67 13.04 -1.51 2.88
CA VAL A 67 11.61 -1.79 3.05
C VAL A 67 10.77 -1.01 2.05
N VAL A 68 11.07 0.27 1.86
CA VAL A 68 10.36 1.12 0.91
C VAL A 68 10.55 0.62 -0.54
N HIS A 69 11.77 0.20 -0.91
CA HIS A 69 12.01 -0.39 -2.23
C HIS A 69 11.29 -1.73 -2.42
N LEU A 70 11.30 -2.59 -1.40
CA LEU A 70 10.53 -3.84 -1.42
C LEU A 70 9.04 -3.58 -1.58
N PHE A 71 8.49 -2.56 -0.92
CA PHE A 71 7.10 -2.13 -1.10
C PHE A 71 6.82 -1.63 -2.51
N TYR A 72 7.71 -0.84 -3.11
CA TYR A 72 7.57 -0.45 -4.51
C TYR A 72 7.52 -1.65 -5.46
N TYR A 73 8.44 -2.61 -5.31
CA TYR A 73 8.42 -3.83 -6.12
C TYR A 73 7.19 -4.69 -5.85
N SER A 74 6.70 -4.70 -4.61
CA SER A 74 5.46 -5.39 -4.27
C SER A 74 4.29 -4.81 -5.09
N LYS A 75 4.22 -3.49 -5.30
CA LYS A 75 3.20 -2.85 -6.16
C LYS A 75 3.34 -3.18 -7.64
N MET A 76 4.56 -3.36 -8.14
CA MET A 76 4.76 -3.89 -9.49
C MET A 76 4.21 -5.30 -9.63
N TRP A 77 4.38 -6.15 -8.61
CA TRP A 77 3.81 -7.49 -8.58
C TRP A 77 2.28 -7.49 -8.57
N GLU A 78 1.65 -6.59 -7.79
CA GLU A 78 0.18 -6.46 -7.73
C GLU A 78 -0.44 -6.13 -9.12
N PHE A 79 0.34 -5.59 -10.05
CA PHE A 79 -0.12 -5.40 -11.43
C PHE A 79 -0.51 -6.73 -12.12
N LEU A 80 0.04 -7.86 -11.68
CA LEU A 80 -0.36 -9.19 -12.12
C LEU A 80 -1.84 -9.49 -11.80
N ASP A 81 -2.42 -8.87 -10.78
CA ASP A 81 -3.81 -9.07 -10.41
C ASP A 81 -4.77 -8.53 -11.47
N LEU A 82 -4.45 -7.39 -12.10
CA LEU A 82 -5.21 -6.88 -13.25
C LEU A 82 -5.27 -7.91 -14.37
N ILE A 83 -4.14 -8.56 -14.65
CA ILE A 83 -4.00 -9.56 -15.70
C ILE A 83 -4.79 -10.82 -15.32
N LEU A 84 -4.53 -11.38 -14.14
CA LEU A 84 -5.14 -12.62 -13.67
C LEU A 84 -6.66 -12.50 -13.51
N VAL A 85 -7.15 -11.40 -12.93
CA VAL A 85 -8.59 -11.17 -12.79
C VAL A 85 -9.25 -11.01 -14.16
N SER A 86 -8.64 -10.27 -15.09
CA SER A 86 -9.16 -10.12 -16.46
C SER A 86 -9.23 -11.46 -17.19
N LEU A 87 -8.16 -12.27 -17.13
CA LEU A 87 -8.10 -13.59 -17.77
C LEU A 87 -9.06 -14.60 -17.11
N SER A 88 -9.32 -14.45 -15.81
CA SER A 88 -10.27 -15.27 -15.07
C SER A 88 -11.75 -14.98 -15.41
N GLY A 89 -12.00 -13.95 -16.24
CA GLY A 89 -13.34 -13.48 -16.60
C GLY A 89 -13.98 -12.61 -15.51
N GLY A 90 -13.19 -12.16 -14.53
CA GLY A 90 -13.65 -11.27 -13.46
C GLY A 90 -13.86 -9.85 -13.97
N GLU A 91 -14.87 -9.18 -13.45
CA GLU A 91 -15.08 -7.76 -13.70
C GLU A 91 -14.19 -6.94 -12.77
N LEU A 92 -13.32 -6.13 -13.37
CA LEU A 92 -12.50 -5.18 -12.64
C LEU A 92 -13.34 -3.96 -12.25
N SER A 93 -13.48 -3.71 -10.94
CA SER A 93 -14.13 -2.50 -10.46
C SER A 93 -13.34 -1.24 -10.86
N TYR A 94 -14.01 -0.09 -10.94
CA TYR A 94 -13.35 1.17 -11.28
C TYR A 94 -12.26 1.52 -10.26
N GLN A 95 -12.58 1.42 -8.97
CA GLN A 95 -11.63 1.63 -7.87
C GLN A 95 -10.39 0.74 -8.01
N PHE A 96 -10.57 -0.56 -8.33
CA PHE A 96 -9.46 -1.49 -8.49
C PHE A 96 -8.52 -1.07 -9.63
N LYS A 97 -9.10 -0.65 -10.77
CA LYS A 97 -8.33 -0.15 -11.91
C LYS A 97 -7.55 1.10 -11.54
N VAL A 98 -8.24 2.14 -11.06
CA VAL A 98 -7.61 3.42 -10.73
C VAL A 98 -6.48 3.20 -9.73
N HIS A 99 -6.75 2.45 -8.65
CA HIS A 99 -5.75 2.12 -7.65
C HIS A 99 -4.50 1.45 -8.25
N HIS A 100 -4.64 0.39 -9.06
CA HIS A 100 -3.47 -0.30 -9.61
C HIS A 100 -2.72 0.52 -10.67
N TRP A 101 -3.40 1.45 -11.36
CA TRP A 101 -2.76 2.35 -12.31
C TRP A 101 -2.00 3.49 -11.64
N THR A 102 -2.51 4.02 -10.52
CA THR A 102 -1.92 5.18 -9.85
C THR A 102 -0.98 4.82 -8.70
N THR A 103 -1.20 3.70 -8.00
CA THR A 103 -0.41 3.35 -6.80
C THR A 103 1.07 3.21 -7.11
N LEU A 104 1.45 2.64 -8.26
CA LEU A 104 2.87 2.50 -8.62
C LEU A 104 3.55 3.87 -8.77
N SER A 105 2.91 4.82 -9.46
CA SER A 105 3.44 6.19 -9.61
C SER A 105 3.41 6.95 -8.30
N VAL A 106 2.39 6.75 -7.45
CA VAL A 106 2.29 7.33 -6.11
C VAL A 106 3.48 6.88 -5.26
N VAL A 107 3.75 5.58 -5.18
CA VAL A 107 4.89 5.07 -4.38
C VAL A 107 6.22 5.56 -4.95
N TRP A 108 6.38 5.58 -6.28
CA TRP A 108 7.59 6.11 -6.91
C TRP A 108 7.84 7.59 -6.56
N VAL A 109 6.82 8.44 -6.69
CA VAL A 109 6.91 9.87 -6.36
C VAL A 109 7.18 10.08 -4.86
N SER A 110 6.58 9.27 -3.99
CA SER A 110 6.88 9.28 -2.55
C SER A 110 8.33 8.93 -2.25
N MET A 111 8.90 7.96 -2.98
CA MET A 111 10.29 7.56 -2.84
C MET A 111 11.25 8.64 -3.30
N GLN A 112 11.03 9.19 -4.50
CA GLN A 112 11.86 10.27 -5.03
C GLN A 112 11.75 11.54 -4.19
N GLY A 113 10.57 11.79 -3.62
CA GLY A 113 10.36 12.87 -2.67
C GLY A 113 10.98 12.61 -1.30
N ASN A 114 11.35 11.37 -0.96
CA ASN A 114 11.77 10.96 0.38
C ASN A 114 10.71 11.23 1.46
N MET A 115 9.44 10.88 1.19
CA MET A 115 8.34 11.21 2.09
C MET A 115 8.39 10.47 3.43
N GLY A 116 8.27 11.24 4.53
CA GLY A 116 8.34 10.72 5.89
C GLY A 116 7.26 9.69 6.25
N ASN A 117 6.03 9.85 5.73
CA ASN A 117 4.90 8.97 6.03
C ASN A 117 4.88 7.65 5.21
N LEU A 118 5.87 7.41 4.36
CA LEU A 118 5.85 6.27 3.44
C LEU A 118 5.95 4.93 4.18
N LEU A 119 6.70 4.89 5.28
CA LEU A 119 6.90 3.66 6.05
C LEU A 119 5.65 3.23 6.83
N ILE A 120 4.94 4.18 7.45
CA ILE A 120 3.66 3.89 8.09
C ILE A 120 2.62 3.46 7.05
N THR A 121 2.61 4.11 5.89
CA THR A 121 1.75 3.72 4.75
C THR A 121 2.04 2.29 4.29
N CYS A 122 3.32 1.93 4.15
CA CYS A 122 3.76 0.57 3.84
C CYS A 122 3.25 -0.44 4.88
N PHE A 123 3.39 -0.13 6.17
CA PHE A 123 2.92 -1.00 7.25
C PHE A 123 1.41 -1.22 7.20
N VAL A 124 0.61 -0.15 7.21
CA VAL A 124 -0.86 -0.29 7.23
C VAL A 124 -1.40 -0.91 5.95
N ASN A 125 -0.77 -0.63 4.80
CA ASN A 125 -1.14 -1.22 3.53
C ASN A 125 -0.82 -2.72 3.48
N SER A 126 0.41 -3.10 3.86
CA SER A 126 0.81 -4.50 3.92
C SER A 126 -0.09 -5.29 4.87
N PHE A 127 -0.42 -4.72 6.03
CA PHE A 127 -1.32 -5.33 7.01
C PHE A 127 -2.73 -5.56 6.44
N HIS A 128 -3.33 -4.57 5.78
CA HIS A 128 -4.61 -4.73 5.11
C HIS A 128 -4.53 -5.78 3.98
N HIS A 129 -3.44 -5.76 3.20
CA HIS A 129 -3.24 -6.66 2.07
C HIS A 129 -3.13 -8.13 2.52
N ILE A 130 -2.63 -8.43 3.72
CA ILE A 130 -2.70 -9.81 4.29
C ILE A 130 -4.15 -10.32 4.24
N PHE A 131 -5.10 -9.56 4.80
CA PHE A 131 -6.49 -10.00 4.86
C PHE A 131 -7.18 -9.95 3.51
N MET A 132 -6.89 -8.92 2.70
CA MET A 132 -7.45 -8.77 1.36
C MET A 132 -7.08 -9.96 0.48
N TYR A 133 -5.79 -10.33 0.45
CA TYR A 133 -5.32 -11.45 -0.35
C TYR A 133 -5.74 -12.81 0.24
N LEU A 134 -5.86 -12.96 1.57
CA LEU A 134 -6.49 -14.16 2.15
C LEU A 134 -7.93 -14.32 1.64
N TYR A 135 -8.72 -13.24 1.64
CA TYR A 135 -10.09 -13.26 1.14
C TYR A 135 -10.16 -13.63 -0.35
N PHE A 136 -9.34 -12.99 -1.20
CA PHE A 136 -9.29 -13.32 -2.62
C PHE A 136 -8.63 -14.68 -2.93
N GLY A 137 -7.86 -15.22 -1.98
CA GLY A 137 -7.35 -16.59 -1.99
C GLY A 137 -8.41 -17.65 -1.62
N GLY A 138 -9.56 -17.24 -1.10
CA GLY A 138 -10.70 -18.11 -0.76
C GLY A 138 -11.01 -18.23 0.73
N VAL A 139 -10.31 -17.51 1.60
CA VAL A 139 -10.56 -17.51 3.06
C VAL A 139 -11.68 -16.52 3.38
N SER A 140 -12.93 -17.00 3.36
CA SER A 140 -14.12 -16.17 3.50
C SER A 140 -14.23 -15.43 4.83
N SER A 141 -13.65 -15.96 5.91
CA SER A 141 -13.65 -15.33 7.24
C SER A 141 -12.90 -13.99 7.27
N ALA A 142 -11.93 -13.78 6.38
CA ALA A 142 -11.18 -12.53 6.28
C ALA A 142 -12.08 -11.35 5.84
N LYS A 143 -13.22 -11.61 5.18
CA LYS A 143 -14.16 -10.57 4.73
C LYS A 143 -14.59 -9.62 5.86
N ASN A 144 -14.78 -10.15 7.06
CA ASN A 144 -15.32 -9.40 8.20
C ASN A 144 -14.40 -8.27 8.66
N ILE A 145 -13.08 -8.38 8.44
CA ILE A 145 -12.10 -7.38 8.87
C ILE A 145 -11.66 -6.44 7.73
N LEU A 146 -12.04 -6.72 6.48
CA LEU A 146 -11.60 -5.93 5.31
C LEU A 146 -12.08 -4.49 5.38
N LEU A 147 -13.34 -4.28 5.75
CA LEU A 147 -13.89 -2.93 5.85
C LEU A 147 -13.14 -2.11 6.91
N PHE A 148 -12.88 -2.71 8.06
CA PHE A 148 -12.19 -2.05 9.16
C PHE A 148 -10.73 -1.73 8.81
N THR A 149 -9.97 -2.72 8.34
CA THR A 149 -8.56 -2.54 8.00
C THR A 149 -8.37 -1.60 6.81
N GLY A 150 -9.22 -1.70 5.78
CA GLY A 150 -9.17 -0.80 4.62
C GLY A 150 -9.50 0.65 5.00
N THR A 151 -10.51 0.84 5.86
CA THR A 151 -10.85 2.19 6.37
C THR A 151 -9.72 2.74 7.23
N ALA A 152 -9.17 1.94 8.14
CA ALA A 152 -8.06 2.34 9.00
C ALA A 152 -6.83 2.74 8.19
N GLN A 153 -6.45 1.96 7.18
CA GLN A 153 -5.36 2.27 6.26
C GLN A 153 -5.56 3.62 5.57
N LEU A 154 -6.77 3.86 5.04
CA LEU A 154 -7.08 5.10 4.32
C LEU A 154 -7.03 6.32 5.26
N VAL A 155 -7.70 6.23 6.42
CA VAL A 155 -7.74 7.32 7.41
C VAL A 155 -6.33 7.65 7.90
N LEU A 156 -5.53 6.64 8.24
CA LEU A 156 -4.15 6.85 8.68
C LEU A 156 -3.28 7.47 7.57
N GLY A 157 -3.44 7.02 6.32
CA GLY A 157 -2.73 7.59 5.17
C GLY A 157 -3.05 9.08 4.95
N ILE A 158 -4.32 9.45 5.05
CA ILE A 158 -4.77 10.84 4.92
C ILE A 158 -4.23 11.68 6.09
N LEU A 159 -4.41 11.24 7.34
CA LEU A 159 -3.97 11.98 8.52
C LEU A 159 -2.44 12.19 8.52
N CYS A 160 -1.66 11.16 8.20
CA CYS A 160 -0.20 11.29 8.13
C CYS A 160 0.24 12.21 6.98
N SER A 161 -0.46 12.21 5.85
CA SER A 161 -0.16 13.12 4.73
C SER A 161 -0.46 14.58 5.11
N ILE A 162 -1.61 14.84 5.74
CA ILE A 162 -1.96 16.19 6.22
C ILE A 162 -0.95 16.66 7.27
N ALA A 163 -0.58 15.80 8.22
CA ALA A 163 0.39 16.13 9.26
C ALA A 163 1.78 16.44 8.65
N SER A 164 2.24 15.65 7.67
CA SER A 164 3.51 15.89 6.97
C SER A 164 3.52 17.24 6.26
N LEU A 165 2.43 17.56 5.54
CA LEU A 165 2.28 18.84 4.85
C LEU A 165 2.20 20.02 5.83
N TYR A 166 1.44 19.87 6.93
CA TYR A 166 1.33 20.86 7.99
C TYR A 166 2.70 21.20 8.59
N SER A 167 3.47 20.16 8.95
CA SER A 167 4.80 20.34 9.54
C SER A 167 5.79 21.03 8.59
N ARG A 168 5.67 20.84 7.28
CA ARG A 168 6.49 21.57 6.30
C ARG A 168 6.07 23.01 6.13
N VAL A 169 4.79 23.21 5.81
CA VAL A 169 4.31 24.51 5.30
C VAL A 169 4.19 25.52 6.43
N LEU A 170 3.74 25.08 7.60
CA LEU A 170 3.38 26.01 8.68
C LEU A 170 4.42 26.09 9.78
N THR A 171 5.15 25.00 10.05
CA THR A 171 6.14 24.98 11.13
C THR A 171 7.59 25.08 10.66
N ASN A 172 7.84 25.20 9.34
CA ASN A 172 9.18 25.17 8.73
C ASN A 172 10.04 24.00 9.26
N SER A 173 9.40 22.88 9.59
CA SER A 173 10.08 21.72 10.17
C SER A 173 10.88 21.00 9.07
N PRO A 174 12.07 20.45 9.36
CA PRO A 174 12.92 19.79 8.37
C PRO A 174 12.40 18.40 7.93
N CYS A 175 11.09 18.18 7.86
CA CYS A 175 10.53 16.94 7.36
C CYS A 175 10.98 16.69 5.91
N ASN A 176 11.41 15.47 5.58
CA ASN A 176 11.75 15.03 4.23
C ASN A 176 10.53 14.73 3.38
N GLY A 177 10.61 15.06 2.09
CA GLY A 177 9.47 15.22 1.19
C GLY A 177 9.64 16.48 0.35
N THR A 178 9.00 16.52 -0.81
CA THR A 178 8.91 17.74 -1.62
C THR A 178 7.45 18.16 -1.72
N ILE A 179 7.17 19.47 -1.73
CA ILE A 179 5.81 19.99 -1.92
C ILE A 179 5.14 19.37 -3.17
N PRO A 180 5.82 19.26 -4.34
CA PRO A 180 5.25 18.60 -5.51
C PRO A 180 4.84 17.14 -5.26
N SER A 181 5.67 16.36 -4.56
CA SER A 181 5.34 14.96 -4.22
C SER A 181 4.09 14.89 -3.34
N GLU A 182 4.00 15.74 -2.31
CA GLU A 182 2.85 15.76 -1.41
C GLU A 182 1.56 16.18 -2.11
N CYS A 183 1.62 17.24 -2.92
CA CYS A 183 0.47 17.67 -3.72
C CYS A 183 0.00 16.56 -4.67
N TYR A 184 0.92 15.86 -5.31
CA TYR A 184 0.60 14.74 -6.20
C TYR A 184 -0.12 13.61 -5.44
N ILE A 185 0.38 13.23 -4.26
CA ILE A 185 -0.20 12.14 -3.47
C ILE A 185 -1.56 12.54 -2.89
N SER A 186 -1.69 13.76 -2.38
CA SER A 186 -2.98 14.30 -1.91
C SER A 186 -4.03 14.37 -3.02
N PHE A 187 -3.63 14.59 -4.27
CA PHE A 187 -4.54 14.55 -5.41
C PHE A 187 -4.96 13.10 -5.79
N MET A 188 -4.10 12.12 -5.52
CA MET A 188 -4.35 10.71 -5.88
C MET A 188 -5.12 9.93 -4.81
N TYR A 189 -5.23 10.45 -3.59
CA TYR A 189 -6.07 9.93 -2.50
C TYR A 189 -7.51 10.42 -2.63
#